data_AF-A0A1V1VHZ2-F1
#
_entry.id   AF-A0A1V1VHZ2-F1
#
_cell.length_a   1.000
_cell.length_b   1.000
_cell.length_c   1.000
_cell.angle_alpha   90.00
_cell.angle_beta   90.00
_cell.angle_gamma   90.00
#
_symmetry.space_group_name_H-M   'P 1'
#
loop_
_entity.id
_entity.type
_entity.pdbx_description
1 polymer ?
#
loop_
_entity_poly.entity_id
_entity_poly.type
_entity_poly.pdbx_seq_one_letter_code
_entity_poly.pdbx_strand_id
1 'polypeptide(L)'
;MALIKKNDASTMALRDQGLKVNTEMYLQECIAITNKQWKEAKQSLDDMKLAELEKFIAAVDVLNLPKAGTVTFRVSVQEYALLKAHALRLDVNQTKWLECMLKKENT
;
A
#
# COMPACT_ATOMS: atom_id res chain seq x y z
N MET A 1 -23.77 -24.05 -31.60
CA MET A 1 -24.72 -23.46 -30.65
C MET A 1 -23.96 -22.61 -29.65
N ALA A 2 -24.52 -21.45 -29.34
CA ALA A 2 -23.87 -20.36 -28.64
C ALA A 2 -24.04 -20.45 -27.11
N LEU A 3 -22.98 -20.05 -26.40
CA LEU A 3 -22.95 -19.02 -25.34
C LEU A 3 -23.39 -19.31 -23.88
N ILE A 4 -22.40 -19.06 -22.99
CA ILE A 4 -22.42 -18.41 -21.65
C ILE A 4 -22.38 -19.38 -20.45
N LYS A 5 -21.22 -19.56 -19.79
CA LYS A 5 -20.56 -18.69 -18.76
C LYS A 5 -21.41 -18.51 -17.50
N LYS A 6 -20.72 -18.33 -16.37
CA LYS A 6 -21.18 -17.82 -15.07
C LYS A 6 -21.26 -18.87 -13.95
N ASN A 7 -20.10 -19.40 -13.58
CA ASN A 7 -19.83 -19.57 -12.15
C ASN A 7 -19.53 -18.15 -11.62
N ASP A 8 -20.60 -17.36 -11.54
CA ASP A 8 -20.57 -15.93 -11.29
C ASP A 8 -20.35 -15.73 -9.80
N ALA A 9 -19.24 -15.08 -9.44
CA ALA A 9 -19.01 -14.47 -8.13
C ALA A 9 -20.22 -13.60 -7.67
N SER A 10 -21.08 -13.21 -8.60
CA SER A 10 -22.41 -12.60 -8.40
C SER A 10 -23.35 -13.42 -7.50
N THR A 11 -23.24 -14.75 -7.46
CA THR A 11 -24.10 -15.58 -6.59
C THR A 11 -23.61 -15.65 -5.15
N MET A 12 -22.33 -15.37 -4.89
CA MET A 12 -21.82 -15.14 -3.53
C MET A 12 -22.17 -13.73 -3.04
N ALA A 13 -22.18 -12.74 -3.94
CA ALA A 13 -22.57 -11.35 -3.63
C ALA A 13 -24.05 -11.18 -3.25
N LEU A 14 -24.93 -12.11 -3.65
CA LEU A 14 -26.38 -12.04 -3.37
C LEU A 14 -26.76 -12.52 -1.96
N ARG A 15 -25.86 -13.20 -1.21
CA ARG A 15 -26.18 -13.75 0.12
C ARG A 15 -25.71 -12.89 1.30
N ASP A 16 -24.83 -11.91 1.11
CA ASP A 16 -24.36 -11.02 2.19
C ASP A 16 -24.97 -9.61 2.11
N GLN A 17 -26.23 -9.57 1.70
CA GLN A 17 -27.10 -8.40 1.60
C GLN A 17 -27.53 -7.84 2.98
N GLY A 18 -26.65 -7.88 3.99
CA GLY A 18 -26.99 -7.62 5.39
C GLY A 18 -26.34 -6.39 6.05
N LEU A 19 -25.06 -6.07 5.80
CA LEU A 19 -24.36 -5.02 6.56
C LEU A 19 -23.19 -4.38 5.76
N LYS A 20 -23.23 -3.07 5.51
CA LYS A 20 -22.08 -2.22 5.06
C LYS A 20 -21.35 -2.65 3.76
N VAL A 21 -22.12 -2.75 2.68
CA VAL A 21 -21.77 -3.36 1.37
C VAL A 21 -20.62 -2.69 0.57
N ASN A 22 -20.09 -1.52 0.96
CA ASN A 22 -18.97 -0.89 0.22
C ASN A 22 -17.59 -1.13 0.83
N THR A 23 -17.54 -1.73 2.02
CA THR A 23 -16.27 -1.96 2.73
C THR A 23 -15.52 -3.14 2.12
N GLU A 24 -16.20 -4.22 1.75
CA GLU A 24 -15.55 -5.41 1.19
C GLU A 24 -14.96 -5.19 -0.20
N MET A 25 -15.64 -4.44 -1.08
CA MET A 25 -15.13 -4.18 -2.43
C MET A 25 -13.88 -3.30 -2.38
N TYR A 26 -13.88 -2.25 -1.56
CA TYR A 26 -12.70 -1.41 -1.37
C TYR A 26 -11.55 -2.17 -0.69
N LEU A 27 -11.84 -3.04 0.28
CA LEU A 27 -10.82 -3.90 0.91
C LEU A 27 -10.26 -4.91 -0.11
N GLN A 28 -11.10 -5.48 -0.98
CA GLN A 28 -10.67 -6.34 -2.08
C GLN A 28 -9.80 -5.58 -3.09
N GLU A 29 -10.11 -4.32 -3.39
CA GLU A 29 -9.25 -3.46 -4.22
C GLU A 29 -7.90 -3.18 -3.56
N CYS A 30 -7.87 -2.92 -2.25
CA CYS A 30 -6.63 -2.73 -1.49
C CYS A 30 -5.77 -4.00 -1.52
N ILE A 31 -6.39 -5.18 -1.33
CA ILE A 31 -5.76 -6.50 -1.47
C ILE A 31 -5.25 -6.71 -2.90
N ALA A 32 -6.04 -6.32 -3.91
CA ALA A 32 -5.65 -6.45 -5.30
C ALA A 32 -4.41 -5.60 -5.62
N ILE A 33 -4.35 -4.35 -5.15
CA ILE A 33 -3.20 -3.45 -5.33
C ILE A 33 -1.96 -4.02 -4.63
N THR A 34 -2.10 -4.53 -3.41
CA THR A 34 -0.99 -5.17 -2.71
C THR A 34 -0.56 -6.47 -3.40
N ASN A 35 -1.44 -7.22 -4.06
CA ASN A 35 -1.08 -8.43 -4.80
C ASN A 35 -0.45 -8.19 -6.20
N LYS A 36 -0.54 -6.98 -6.78
CA LYS A 36 0.09 -6.65 -8.07
C LYS A 36 1.63 -6.75 -8.02
N GLN A 37 2.34 -6.60 -9.14
CA GLN A 37 3.80 -6.37 -9.05
C GLN A 37 4.10 -5.00 -8.43
N TRP A 38 5.27 -4.81 -7.81
CA TRP A 38 5.62 -3.53 -7.15
C TRP A 38 5.47 -2.33 -8.10
N LYS A 39 5.90 -2.47 -9.35
CA LYS A 39 5.80 -1.40 -10.36
C LYS A 39 4.36 -0.96 -10.64
N GLU A 40 3.45 -1.92 -10.72
CA GLU A 40 2.02 -1.68 -10.99
C GLU A 40 1.28 -1.19 -9.74
N ALA A 41 1.66 -1.69 -8.56
CA ALA A 41 1.17 -1.20 -7.28
C ALA A 41 1.58 0.26 -7.07
N LYS A 42 2.85 0.59 -7.34
CA LYS A 42 3.35 1.96 -7.30
C LYS A 42 2.56 2.86 -8.23
N GLN A 43 2.37 2.47 -9.49
CA GLN A 43 1.59 3.28 -10.44
C GLN A 43 0.14 3.49 -9.96
N SER A 44 -0.49 2.44 -9.41
CA SER A 44 -1.84 2.56 -8.84
C SER A 44 -1.89 3.53 -7.65
N LEU A 45 -0.82 3.63 -6.86
CA LEU A 45 -0.71 4.58 -5.74
C LEU A 45 -0.38 6.00 -6.19
N ASP A 46 0.45 6.16 -7.23
CA ASP A 46 0.81 7.45 -7.81
C ASP A 46 -0.42 8.18 -8.40
N ASP A 47 -1.43 7.42 -8.87
CA ASP A 47 -2.68 7.95 -9.45
C ASP A 47 -3.75 8.32 -8.40
N MET A 48 -3.57 7.95 -7.12
CA MET A 48 -4.55 8.19 -6.06
C MET A 48 -4.50 9.61 -5.52
N LYS A 49 -5.66 10.12 -5.08
CA LYS A 49 -5.72 11.38 -4.33
C LYS A 49 -5.30 11.17 -2.87
N LEU A 50 -4.89 12.24 -2.20
CA LEU A 50 -4.49 12.20 -0.78
C LEU A 50 -5.53 11.49 0.11
N ALA A 51 -6.82 11.84 -0.04
CA ALA A 51 -7.90 11.23 0.74
C ALA A 51 -8.11 9.72 0.46
N GLU A 52 -7.69 9.22 -0.70
CA GLU A 52 -7.74 7.79 -1.05
C GLU A 52 -6.51 7.07 -0.51
N LEU A 53 -5.34 7.71 -0.55
CA LEU A 53 -4.11 7.21 0.07
C LEU A 53 -4.24 7.05 1.59
N GLU A 54 -4.83 8.02 2.28
CA GLU A 54 -5.09 7.93 3.73
C GLU A 54 -5.98 6.74 4.07
N LYS A 55 -7.04 6.52 3.28
CA LYS A 55 -7.93 5.35 3.43
C LYS A 55 -7.21 4.04 3.10
N PHE A 56 -6.34 4.04 2.10
CA PHE A 56 -5.54 2.87 1.71
C PHE A 56 -4.55 2.49 2.82
N ILE A 57 -3.86 3.47 3.41
CA ILE A 57 -2.94 3.25 4.55
C ILE A 57 -3.70 2.64 5.72
N ALA A 58 -4.84 3.20 6.09
CA ALA A 58 -5.67 2.67 7.17
C ALA A 58 -6.17 1.23 6.89
N ALA A 59 -6.55 0.94 5.64
CA ALA A 59 -7.00 -0.39 5.24
C ALA A 59 -5.87 -1.43 5.25
N VAL A 60 -4.67 -1.07 4.76
CA VAL A 60 -3.50 -1.97 4.72
C VAL A 60 -2.99 -2.28 6.13
N ASP A 61 -3.03 -1.32 7.04
CA ASP A 61 -2.66 -1.53 8.45
C ASP A 61 -3.64 -2.49 9.15
N VAL A 62 -4.94 -2.29 8.98
CA VAL A 62 -5.99 -3.17 9.55
C VAL A 62 -5.94 -4.59 8.96
N LEU A 63 -5.71 -4.71 7.65
CA LEU A 63 -5.63 -6.00 6.96
C LEU A 63 -4.26 -6.67 7.09
N ASN A 64 -3.27 -6.01 7.69
CA ASN A 64 -1.89 -6.46 7.79
C ASN A 64 -1.40 -7.05 6.46
N LEU A 65 -1.37 -6.22 5.41
CA LEU A 65 -0.91 -6.59 4.07
C LEU A 65 0.53 -6.10 3.85
N PRO A 66 1.55 -6.73 4.45
CA PRO A 66 2.92 -6.28 4.31
C PRO A 66 3.42 -6.61 2.90
N LYS A 67 3.75 -5.57 2.15
CA LYS A 67 4.49 -5.71 0.90
C LYS A 67 5.70 -4.81 0.90
N ALA A 68 6.86 -5.44 0.87
CA ALA A 68 8.12 -4.73 0.71
C ALA A 68 8.32 -4.36 -0.76
N GLY A 69 8.66 -3.10 -0.99
CA GLY A 69 9.08 -2.57 -2.28
C GLY A 69 10.40 -1.82 -2.12
N THR A 70 11.18 -1.75 -3.20
CA THR A 70 12.39 -0.92 -3.22
C THR A 70 12.09 0.38 -3.95
N VAL A 71 12.44 1.50 -3.32
CA VAL A 71 12.40 2.84 -3.91
C VAL A 71 13.82 3.37 -3.99
N THR A 72 14.25 3.81 -5.17
CA THR A 72 15.56 4.44 -5.37
C THR A 72 15.39 5.94 -5.33
N PHE A 73 16.01 6.59 -4.35
CA PHE A 73 16.07 8.05 -4.25
C PHE A 73 17.38 8.57 -4.83
N ARG A 74 17.30 9.63 -5.62
CA ARG A 74 18.48 10.43 -5.99
C ARG A 74 18.63 11.54 -4.96
N VAL A 75 19.79 11.61 -4.34
CA VAL A 75 20.14 12.62 -3.34
C VAL A 75 21.46 13.27 -3.75
N SER A 76 21.62 14.54 -3.39
CA SER A 76 22.90 15.23 -3.49
C SER A 76 23.92 14.66 -2.48
N VAL A 77 25.20 14.93 -2.70
CA VAL A 77 26.28 14.49 -1.80
C VAL A 77 26.07 15.04 -0.38
N GLN A 78 25.56 16.28 -0.26
CA GLN A 78 25.27 16.90 1.04
C GLN A 78 24.12 16.19 1.76
N GLU A 79 23.01 15.90 1.07
CA GLU A 79 21.86 15.18 1.65
C GLU A 79 22.25 13.76 2.08
N TYR A 80 23.09 13.08 1.27
CA TYR A 80 23.63 11.78 1.65
C TYR A 80 24.50 11.83 2.91
N ALA A 81 25.34 12.87 3.03
CA ALA A 81 26.15 13.07 4.23
C ALA A 81 25.29 13.33 5.47
N LEU A 82 24.23 14.13 5.34
CA LEU A 82 23.25 14.35 6.42
C LEU A 82 22.55 13.05 6.83
N LEU A 83 22.03 12.28 5.86
CA LEU A 83 21.40 10.98 6.11
C LEU A 83 22.36 10.04 6.87
N LYS A 84 23.61 9.96 6.43
CA LYS A 84 24.63 9.12 7.08
C LYS A 84 24.94 9.59 8.49
N ALA A 85 25.03 10.90 8.74
CA ALA A 85 25.25 11.45 10.07
C ALA A 85 24.09 11.14 11.02
N HIS A 86 22.84 11.26 10.56
CA HIS A 86 21.66 10.92 11.37
C HIS A 86 21.59 9.43 11.71
N ALA A 87 21.87 8.56 10.73
CA ALA A 87 21.91 7.12 10.91
C ALA A 87 22.96 6.72 11.98
N LEU A 88 24.17 7.29 11.89
CA LEU A 88 25.24 7.05 12.86
C LEU A 88 24.90 7.54 14.28
N ARG A 89 24.26 8.71 14.42
CA ARG A 89 23.86 9.24 15.74
C ARG A 89 22.87 8.34 16.49
N LEU A 90 22.06 7.59 15.74
CA LEU A 90 21.02 6.72 16.28
C LEU A 90 21.43 5.25 16.29
N ASP A 91 22.68 4.94 15.93
CA ASP A 91 23.23 3.58 15.79
C ASP A 91 22.34 2.67 14.92
N VAL A 92 21.83 3.22 13.82
CA VAL A 92 21.01 2.50 12.84
C VAL A 92 21.61 2.63 11.45
N ASN A 93 21.23 1.72 10.55
CA ASN A 93 21.57 1.88 9.14
C ASN A 93 20.63 2.91 8.47
N GLN A 94 21.04 3.43 7.31
CA GLN A 94 20.33 4.49 6.58
C GLN A 94 18.90 4.08 6.20
N THR A 95 18.70 2.83 5.80
CA THR A 95 17.39 2.27 5.45
C THR A 95 16.44 2.26 6.65
N LYS A 96 16.90 1.73 7.79
CA LYS A 96 16.13 1.65 9.03
C LYS A 96 15.80 3.03 9.57
N TRP A 97 16.71 4.00 9.41
CA TRP A 97 16.42 5.39 9.73
C TRP A 97 15.26 5.95 8.87
N LEU A 98 15.29 5.73 7.56
CA LEU A 98 14.21 6.15 6.65
C LEU A 98 12.88 5.46 6.99
N GLU A 99 12.90 4.16 7.26
CA GLU A 99 11.72 3.40 7.68
C GLU A 99 11.12 3.95 9.00
N CYS A 100 11.98 4.33 9.95
CA CYS A 100 11.52 4.92 11.21
C CYS A 100 10.91 6.31 11.00
N MET A 101 11.46 7.13 10.11
CA MET A 101 10.92 8.45 9.78
C MET A 101 9.55 8.33 9.10
N LEU A 102 9.40 7.40 8.15
CA LEU A 102 8.12 7.14 7.48
C LEU A 102 7.03 6.65 8.45
N LYS A 103 7.40 5.90 9.48
CA LYS A 103 6.45 5.47 10.51
C LYS A 103 6.06 6.60 11.47
N LYS A 104 7.02 7.47 11.83
CA LYS A 104 6.79 8.59 12.76
C LYS A 104 5.85 9.66 12.22
N GLU A 105 5.79 9.88 10.92
CA GLU A 105 4.84 10.85 10.34
C GLU A 105 3.38 10.34 10.34
N ASN A 106 3.16 9.03 10.51
CA ASN A 106 1.84 8.40 10.52
C ASN A 106 1.33 8.06 11.94
N THR A 107 2.03 8.49 13.01
CA THR A 107 1.62 8.30 14.42
C THR A 107 1.45 9.65 15.11
#